data_AF-A0A959CVU2-F1
#
_entry.id   AF-A0A959CVU2-F1
#
_cell.length_a   1.000
_cell.length_b   1.000
_cell.length_c   1.000
_cell.angle_alpha   90.00
_cell.angle_beta   90.00
_cell.angle_gamma   90.00
#
_symmetry.space_group_name_H-M   'P 1'
#
loop_
_entity.id
_entity.type
_entity.pdbx_description
1 polymer ?
#
loop_
_entity_poly.entity_id
_entity_poly.type
_entity_poly.pdbx_seq_one_letter_code
_entity_poly.pdbx_strand_id
1 'polypeptide(L)'
;MKLPAEWMVRDRYITGPDGEEVPSQILSDGRLAFIAREVPPFGAISYKLKKGAPKTIRKAVEVKGAQLSNEAITVVVDEDSGTISSISYRGKELVDKENPYGFNEYWYTGLNAANPQKNSNPRIRIKENGPLLASLLVESDAPGAHGLQQEIELAAGQEQIRITNTVDKIKVLEDENVRFSFPFHIPESQARIDLAWAVMRPEQDQLKGANKNFFCPQRWVDLSNDEIGVTWANLDAPLAEIGGMYGQNWMNDLKARPWMETYRPSNLLFSWV
;
A
#
# COMPACT_ATOMS: atom_id res chain seq x y z
N MET A 1 -8.69 11.49 -8.38
CA MET A 1 -8.82 11.15 -9.82
C MET A 1 -7.58 11.62 -10.56
N LYS A 2 -7.12 10.87 -11.56
CA LYS A 2 -6.02 11.26 -12.47
C LYS A 2 -6.53 11.19 -13.91
N LEU A 3 -6.69 12.32 -14.57
CA LEU A 3 -7.10 12.40 -15.98
C LEU A 3 -5.92 12.12 -16.90
N PRO A 4 -6.12 11.40 -18.03
CA PRO A 4 -5.04 11.06 -18.94
C PRO A 4 -4.37 12.28 -19.59
N ALA A 5 -3.08 12.17 -19.91
CA ALA A 5 -2.30 13.26 -20.49
C ALA A 5 -2.75 13.59 -21.92
N GLU A 6 -3.17 12.57 -22.67
CA GLU A 6 -3.68 12.63 -24.04
C GLU A 6 -4.98 13.43 -24.19
N TRP A 7 -5.65 13.78 -23.09
CA TRP A 7 -6.80 14.69 -23.09
C TRP A 7 -6.40 16.18 -23.19
N MET A 8 -5.13 16.47 -23.50
CA MET A 8 -4.58 17.83 -23.63
C MET A 8 -4.90 18.68 -22.39
N VAL A 9 -4.67 18.09 -21.23
CA VAL A 9 -4.94 18.69 -19.92
C VAL A 9 -3.90 19.73 -19.49
N ARG A 10 -2.81 19.89 -20.26
CA ARG A 10 -1.84 20.98 -20.06
C ARG A 10 -2.53 22.33 -20.25
N ASP A 11 -2.20 23.30 -19.39
CA ASP A 11 -2.82 24.63 -19.32
C ASP A 11 -4.35 24.58 -19.12
N ARG A 12 -4.82 23.57 -18.37
CA ARG A 12 -6.20 23.44 -17.97
C ARG A 12 -6.36 23.44 -16.46
N TYR A 13 -7.53 23.88 -16.02
CA TYR A 13 -8.02 23.73 -14.66
C TYR A 13 -9.41 23.07 -14.67
N ILE A 14 -9.84 22.59 -13.51
CA ILE A 14 -11.12 21.93 -13.34
C ILE A 14 -12.10 22.81 -12.58
N THR A 15 -13.35 22.81 -13.03
CA THR A 15 -14.48 23.38 -12.28
C THR A 15 -15.49 22.30 -11.89
N GLY A 16 -16.04 22.45 -10.69
CA GLY A 16 -17.08 21.59 -10.13
C GLY A 16 -18.47 21.88 -10.71
N PRO A 17 -19.49 21.15 -10.23
CA PRO A 17 -20.88 21.32 -10.67
C PRO A 17 -21.47 22.69 -10.30
N ASP A 18 -20.96 23.32 -9.23
CA ASP A 18 -21.25 24.68 -8.79
C ASP A 18 -20.60 25.77 -9.65
N GLY A 19 -19.74 25.38 -10.59
CA GLY A 19 -18.96 26.29 -11.43
C GLY A 19 -17.68 26.82 -10.77
N GLU A 20 -17.45 26.48 -9.50
CA GLU A 20 -16.27 26.86 -8.75
C GLU A 20 -15.07 26.01 -9.15
N GLU A 21 -13.89 26.58 -8.97
CA GLU A 21 -12.65 25.90 -9.29
C GLU A 21 -12.28 24.85 -8.24
N VAL A 22 -11.91 23.66 -8.73
CA VAL A 22 -11.46 22.55 -7.91
C VAL A 22 -9.93 22.51 -7.92
N PRO A 23 -9.28 22.35 -6.76
CA PRO A 23 -7.86 22.06 -6.68
C PRO A 23 -7.43 20.97 -7.67
N SER A 24 -6.54 21.33 -8.59
CA SER A 24 -5.98 20.42 -9.59
C SER A 24 -4.49 20.64 -9.78
N GLN A 25 -3.78 19.59 -10.19
CA GLN A 25 -2.33 19.58 -10.37
C GLN A 25 -1.95 18.76 -11.61
N ILE A 26 -1.06 19.30 -12.44
CA ILE A 26 -0.41 18.51 -13.50
C ILE A 26 0.71 17.70 -12.87
N LEU A 27 0.70 16.38 -13.11
CA LEU A 27 1.72 15.45 -12.65
C LEU A 27 2.93 15.43 -13.60
N SER A 28 4.05 14.86 -13.14
CA SER A 28 5.29 14.75 -13.92
C SER A 28 5.11 14.00 -15.25
N ASP A 29 4.18 13.05 -15.29
CA ASP A 29 3.81 12.28 -16.50
C ASP A 29 2.80 12.99 -17.42
N GLY A 30 2.37 14.20 -17.07
CA GLY A 30 1.45 15.01 -17.85
C GLY A 30 -0.03 14.74 -17.58
N ARG A 31 -0.38 13.79 -16.70
CA ARG A 31 -1.76 13.60 -16.23
C ARG A 31 -2.20 14.79 -15.37
N LEU A 32 -3.51 14.98 -15.24
CA LEU A 32 -4.08 15.99 -14.33
C LEU A 32 -4.75 15.30 -13.13
N ALA A 33 -4.24 15.54 -11.94
CA ALA A 33 -4.83 15.08 -10.69
C ALA A 33 -5.82 16.11 -10.13
N PHE A 34 -6.98 15.63 -9.66
CA PHE A 34 -7.95 16.41 -8.87
C PHE A 34 -8.72 15.49 -7.93
N ILE A 35 -9.34 16.05 -6.88
CA ILE A 35 -10.19 15.30 -5.96
C ILE A 35 -11.66 15.51 -6.35
N ALA A 36 -12.31 14.43 -6.77
CA ALA A 36 -13.77 14.40 -6.91
C ALA A 36 -14.35 14.13 -5.52
N ARG A 37 -15.13 15.07 -4.99
CA ARG A 37 -15.72 15.00 -3.65
C ARG A 37 -17.18 14.61 -3.73
N GLU A 38 -17.63 13.83 -2.76
CA GLU A 38 -19.05 13.57 -2.50
C GLU A 38 -19.83 13.00 -3.70
N VAL A 39 -19.16 12.21 -4.56
CA VAL A 39 -19.84 11.52 -5.66
C VAL A 39 -20.81 10.49 -5.05
N PRO A 40 -22.13 10.60 -5.28
CA PRO A 40 -23.09 9.69 -4.64
C PRO A 40 -22.93 8.25 -5.16
N PRO A 41 -23.19 7.23 -4.31
CA PRO A 41 -23.30 5.85 -4.77
C PRO A 41 -24.31 5.73 -5.92
N PHE A 42 -23.94 5.02 -6.98
CA PHE A 42 -24.74 4.89 -8.21
C PHE A 42 -25.15 6.23 -8.87
N GLY A 43 -24.40 7.30 -8.60
CA GLY A 43 -24.60 8.64 -9.17
C GLY A 43 -23.42 9.13 -10.00
N ALA A 44 -23.52 10.37 -10.46
CA ALA A 44 -22.44 11.05 -11.17
C ALA A 44 -22.39 12.54 -10.78
N ILE A 45 -21.17 13.10 -10.80
CA ILE A 45 -20.93 14.54 -10.71
C ILE A 45 -20.18 14.97 -11.97
N SER A 46 -20.66 16.01 -12.63
CA SER A 46 -20.05 16.55 -13.85
C SER A 46 -19.02 17.63 -13.50
N TYR A 47 -17.78 17.38 -13.88
CA TYR A 47 -16.68 18.35 -13.82
C TYR A 47 -16.36 18.88 -15.21
N LYS A 48 -15.92 20.14 -15.31
CA LYS A 48 -15.58 20.77 -16.59
C LYS A 48 -14.11 21.16 -16.64
N LEU A 49 -13.43 20.76 -17.71
CA LEU A 49 -12.07 21.16 -18.04
C LEU A 49 -12.10 22.52 -18.76
N LYS A 50 -11.43 23.53 -18.20
CA LYS A 50 -11.39 24.90 -18.74
C LYS A 50 -9.96 25.31 -19.06
N LYS A 51 -9.78 26.22 -20.02
CA LYS A 51 -8.46 26.76 -20.40
C LYS A 51 -7.98 27.77 -19.36
N GLY A 52 -6.76 27.62 -18.87
CA GLY A 52 -6.14 28.50 -17.87
C GLY A 52 -5.26 27.73 -16.90
N ALA A 53 -4.40 28.44 -16.18
CA ALA A 53 -3.64 27.86 -15.08
C ALA A 53 -4.57 27.61 -13.88
N PRO A 54 -4.41 26.50 -13.15
CA PRO A 54 -5.14 26.29 -11.91
C PRO A 54 -4.76 27.35 -10.87
N LYS A 55 -5.73 27.77 -10.07
CA LYS A 55 -5.52 28.60 -8.88
C LYS A 55 -4.50 27.92 -7.98
N THR A 56 -3.61 28.74 -7.44
CA THR A 56 -2.67 28.31 -6.41
C THR A 56 -3.44 27.77 -5.21
N ILE A 57 -3.24 26.49 -4.92
CA ILE A 57 -3.81 25.82 -3.75
C ILE A 57 -2.86 26.07 -2.58
N ARG A 58 -3.41 26.27 -1.37
CA ARG A 58 -2.59 26.23 -0.14
C ARG A 58 -1.87 24.88 -0.09
N LYS A 59 -0.57 24.88 0.18
CA LYS A 59 0.23 23.65 0.25
C LYS A 59 -0.34 22.75 1.37
N ALA A 60 -1.09 21.73 0.97
CA ALA A 60 -1.76 20.78 1.85
C ALA A 60 -1.01 19.45 1.92
N VAL A 61 -0.21 19.15 0.89
CA VAL A 61 0.78 18.08 0.90
C VAL A 61 2.19 18.68 0.81
N GLU A 62 3.09 18.15 1.63
CA GLU A 62 4.50 18.52 1.64
C GLU A 62 5.38 17.30 1.41
N VAL A 63 6.52 17.56 0.77
CA VAL A 63 7.62 16.61 0.63
C VAL A 63 8.92 17.31 1.02
N LYS A 64 9.71 16.69 1.90
CA LYS A 64 11.00 17.19 2.40
C LYS A 64 11.95 16.00 2.55
N GLY A 65 12.95 15.91 1.67
CA GLY A 65 13.82 14.72 1.62
C GLY A 65 12.99 13.45 1.42
N ALA A 66 13.21 12.46 2.28
CA ALA A 66 12.51 11.18 2.30
C ALA A 66 11.19 11.19 3.11
N GLN A 67 10.61 12.36 3.41
CA GLN A 67 9.36 12.51 4.14
C GLN A 67 8.23 13.07 3.27
N LEU A 68 7.03 12.48 3.38
CA LEU A 68 5.77 12.99 2.85
C LEU A 68 4.83 13.33 4.01
N SER A 69 4.07 14.42 3.91
CA SER A 69 3.03 14.71 4.90
C SER A 69 1.83 15.43 4.30
N ASN A 70 0.63 15.12 4.79
CA ASN A 70 -0.57 15.94 4.61
C ASN A 70 -1.17 16.33 5.97
N GLU A 71 -2.43 16.75 6.02
CA GLU A 71 -3.09 17.22 7.23
C GLU A 71 -3.25 16.16 8.34
N ALA A 72 -3.25 14.86 7.96
CA ALA A 72 -3.52 13.77 8.89
C ALA A 72 -2.36 12.77 9.00
N ILE A 73 -1.56 12.60 7.93
CA ILE A 73 -0.57 11.53 7.80
C ILE A 73 0.81 12.15 7.55
N THR A 74 1.82 11.61 8.21
CA THR A 74 3.23 11.80 7.87
C THR A 74 3.88 10.44 7.64
N VAL A 75 4.57 10.27 6.53
CA VAL A 75 5.31 9.06 6.15
C VAL A 75 6.78 9.40 5.99
N VAL A 76 7.65 8.59 6.58
CA VAL A 76 9.12 8.73 6.46
C VAL A 76 9.68 7.45 5.86
N VAL A 77 10.52 7.58 4.85
CA VAL A 77 11.28 6.49 4.24
C VAL A 77 12.70 6.51 4.80
N ASP A 78 13.20 5.35 5.20
CA ASP A 78 14.59 5.16 5.59
C ASP A 78 15.50 5.15 4.36
N GLU A 79 16.52 6.00 4.34
CA GLU A 79 17.37 6.18 3.16
C GLU A 79 18.34 5.01 2.92
N ASP A 80 18.67 4.24 3.96
CA ASP A 80 19.61 3.12 3.89
C ASP A 80 18.94 1.84 3.36
N SER A 81 17.72 1.55 3.83
CA SER A 81 16.95 0.34 3.45
C SER A 81 15.93 0.59 2.34
N GLY A 82 15.45 1.83 2.17
CA GLY A 82 14.33 2.18 1.29
C GLY A 82 12.96 1.78 1.84
N THR A 83 12.89 1.26 3.06
CA THR A 83 11.63 0.87 3.72
C THR A 83 10.94 2.08 4.37
N ILE A 84 9.64 1.98 4.64
CA ILE A 84 8.93 3.01 5.40
C ILE A 84 9.27 2.84 6.89
N SER A 85 10.01 3.79 7.47
CA SER A 85 10.42 3.74 8.88
C SER A 85 9.39 4.30 9.85
N SER A 86 8.47 5.15 9.37
CA SER A 86 7.42 5.73 10.21
C SER A 86 6.19 6.10 9.38
N ILE A 87 5.02 5.84 9.96
CA ILE A 87 3.73 6.35 9.51
C ILE A 87 3.04 6.92 10.75
N SER A 88 3.04 8.25 10.87
CA SER A 88 2.28 8.95 11.90
C SER A 88 0.90 9.32 11.37
N TYR A 89 -0.16 8.78 11.97
CA TYR A 89 -1.54 9.20 11.74
C TYR A 89 -2.05 10.00 12.94
N ARG A 90 -2.23 11.32 12.77
CA ARG A 90 -2.67 12.25 13.81
C ARG A 90 -1.86 12.13 15.12
N GLY A 91 -0.55 11.91 14.98
CA GLY A 91 0.39 11.77 16.10
C GLY A 91 0.55 10.33 16.64
N LYS A 92 -0.28 9.37 16.21
CA LYS A 92 -0.12 7.94 16.55
C LYS A 92 0.78 7.26 15.53
N GLU A 93 1.83 6.58 15.98
CA GLU A 93 2.73 5.79 15.13
C GLU A 93 2.05 4.47 14.72
N LEU A 94 2.14 4.12 13.44
CA LEU A 94 1.53 2.92 12.85
C LEU A 94 2.55 1.87 12.40
N VAL A 95 3.85 2.19 12.36
CA VAL A 95 4.90 1.21 12.03
C VAL A 95 5.44 0.59 13.31
N ASP A 96 5.46 -0.74 13.38
CA ASP A 96 6.09 -1.48 14.47
C ASP A 96 7.61 -1.53 14.27
N LYS A 97 8.33 -0.57 14.87
CA LYS A 97 9.77 -0.37 14.69
C LYS A 97 10.64 -1.46 15.34
N GLU A 98 10.07 -2.22 16.27
CA GLU A 98 10.77 -3.34 16.92
C GLU A 98 10.65 -4.64 16.11
N ASN A 99 9.86 -4.62 15.03
CA ASN A 99 9.69 -5.78 14.17
C ASN A 99 10.96 -6.00 13.32
N PRO A 100 11.43 -7.26 13.15
CA PRO A 100 12.59 -7.54 12.31
C PRO A 100 12.34 -7.32 10.80
N TYR A 101 11.06 -7.23 10.41
CA TYR A 101 10.65 -6.91 9.05
C TYR A 101 10.45 -5.40 8.90
N GLY A 102 10.88 -4.83 7.77
CA GLY A 102 10.62 -3.44 7.41
C GLY A 102 9.23 -3.25 6.80
N PHE A 103 8.72 -2.01 6.83
CA PHE A 103 7.42 -1.70 6.27
C PHE A 103 7.50 -1.43 4.77
N ASN A 104 6.65 -2.13 4.01
CA ASN A 104 6.72 -2.28 2.56
C ASN A 104 8.07 -2.84 2.07
N GLU A 105 8.74 -3.66 2.87
CA GLU A 105 10.04 -4.26 2.51
C GLU A 105 9.86 -5.46 1.56
N TYR A 106 10.71 -5.54 0.55
CA TYR A 106 10.71 -6.63 -0.42
C TYR A 106 11.43 -7.87 0.11
N TRP A 107 10.81 -9.04 -0.06
CA TRP A 107 11.36 -10.32 0.33
C TRP A 107 11.31 -11.31 -0.81
N TYR A 108 12.48 -11.87 -1.13
CA TYR A 108 12.65 -12.95 -2.10
C TYR A 108 13.11 -14.21 -1.38
N THR A 109 12.37 -15.30 -1.54
CA THR A 109 12.69 -16.58 -0.89
C THR A 109 12.55 -17.75 -1.84
N GLY A 110 13.28 -18.84 -1.57
CA GLY A 110 12.99 -20.14 -2.16
C GLY A 110 11.75 -20.80 -1.56
N LEU A 111 11.56 -22.09 -1.86
CA LEU A 111 10.52 -22.93 -1.27
C LEU A 111 10.51 -22.83 0.28
N ASN A 112 9.32 -22.68 0.87
CA ASN A 112 9.13 -22.60 2.33
C ASN A 112 9.93 -21.48 3.01
N ALA A 113 9.96 -20.30 2.38
CA ALA A 113 10.66 -19.12 2.88
C ALA A 113 12.18 -19.33 3.09
N ALA A 114 12.78 -20.31 2.41
CA ALA A 114 14.20 -20.59 2.52
C ALA A 114 15.07 -19.47 1.91
N ASN A 115 16.25 -19.27 2.48
CA ASN A 115 17.27 -18.32 2.00
C ASN A 115 16.71 -16.92 1.72
N PRO A 116 16.11 -16.24 2.72
CA PRO A 116 15.47 -14.95 2.52
C PRO A 116 16.48 -13.88 2.11
N GLN A 117 16.13 -13.15 1.05
CA GLN A 117 16.90 -12.03 0.52
C GLN A 117 16.02 -10.79 0.44
N LYS A 118 16.62 -9.62 0.62
CA LYS A 118 15.99 -8.31 0.56
C LYS A 118 16.37 -7.57 -0.71
N ASN A 119 15.67 -6.50 -1.04
CA ASN A 119 16.16 -5.51 -1.99
C ASN A 119 17.42 -4.80 -1.45
N SER A 120 18.19 -4.18 -2.33
CA SER A 120 19.42 -3.45 -1.97
C SER A 120 19.63 -2.20 -2.82
N ASN A 121 20.59 -1.37 -2.42
CA ASN A 121 20.95 -0.13 -3.11
C ASN A 121 19.76 0.81 -3.41
N PRO A 122 18.93 1.15 -2.40
CA PRO A 122 17.77 2.01 -2.61
C PRO A 122 18.19 3.41 -3.07
N ARG A 123 17.43 3.95 -4.02
CA ARG A 123 17.58 5.29 -4.59
C ARG A 123 16.26 6.00 -4.45
N ILE A 124 16.18 6.95 -3.52
CA ILE A 124 14.96 7.69 -3.22
C ILE A 124 14.98 9.00 -3.99
N ARG A 125 13.88 9.30 -4.68
CA ARG A 125 13.67 10.60 -5.31
C ARG A 125 12.23 11.07 -5.15
N ILE A 126 12.07 12.38 -5.12
CA ILE A 126 10.75 13.00 -5.20
C ILE A 126 10.24 12.85 -6.63
N LYS A 127 9.13 12.13 -6.81
CA LYS A 127 8.51 11.93 -8.12
C LYS A 127 7.47 13.01 -8.40
N GLU A 128 6.57 13.25 -7.44
CA GLU A 128 5.60 14.34 -7.49
C GLU A 128 5.82 15.31 -6.33
N ASN A 129 5.84 16.61 -6.62
CA ASN A 129 6.00 17.68 -5.63
C ASN A 129 5.02 18.82 -5.89
N GLY A 130 3.74 18.56 -5.66
CA GLY A 130 2.74 19.61 -5.78
C GLY A 130 1.84 19.72 -4.55
N PRO A 131 1.04 20.80 -4.48
CA PRO A 131 0.27 21.14 -3.30
C PRO A 131 -0.93 20.20 -3.07
N LEU A 132 -1.36 19.47 -4.10
CA LEU A 132 -2.48 18.54 -4.05
C LEU A 132 -2.03 17.09 -3.85
N LEU A 133 -0.93 16.70 -4.49
CA LEU A 133 -0.41 15.34 -4.51
C LEU A 133 1.11 15.40 -4.51
N ALA A 134 1.72 14.60 -3.64
CA ALA A 134 3.16 14.37 -3.64
C ALA A 134 3.45 12.88 -3.54
N SER A 135 4.57 12.46 -4.12
CA SER A 135 5.02 11.08 -4.06
C SER A 135 6.54 10.95 -4.01
N LEU A 136 6.98 9.93 -3.30
CA LEU A 136 8.36 9.45 -3.29
C LEU A 136 8.43 8.19 -4.14
N LEU A 137 9.46 8.08 -4.96
CA LEU A 137 9.81 6.88 -5.69
C LEU A 137 11.10 6.31 -5.11
N VAL A 138 11.03 5.07 -4.65
CA VAL A 138 12.18 4.28 -4.22
C VAL A 138 12.50 3.26 -5.31
N GLU A 139 13.68 3.35 -5.90
CA GLU A 139 14.17 2.39 -6.89
C GLU A 139 15.29 1.57 -6.28
N SER A 140 15.23 0.25 -6.36
CA SER A 140 16.23 -0.64 -5.75
C SER A 140 16.52 -1.85 -6.63
N ASP A 141 17.65 -2.47 -6.37
CA ASP A 141 18.02 -3.75 -6.97
C ASP A 141 17.28 -4.84 -6.17
N ALA A 142 16.68 -5.81 -6.85
CA ALA A 142 15.84 -6.82 -6.22
C ALA A 142 16.17 -8.22 -6.76
N PRO A 143 16.48 -9.21 -5.91
CA PRO A 143 16.67 -10.60 -6.35
C PRO A 143 15.48 -11.10 -7.18
N GLY A 144 15.75 -11.85 -8.25
CA GLY A 144 14.69 -12.36 -9.14
C GLY A 144 14.02 -11.29 -10.02
N ALA A 145 14.55 -10.06 -10.07
CA ALA A 145 14.03 -8.97 -10.89
C ALA A 145 15.15 -8.15 -11.56
N HIS A 146 14.85 -7.50 -12.68
CA HIS A 146 15.70 -6.45 -13.26
C HIS A 146 15.70 -5.18 -12.41
N GLY A 147 14.64 -4.95 -11.63
CA GLY A 147 14.54 -3.85 -10.68
C GLY A 147 13.22 -3.85 -9.92
N LEU A 148 13.20 -3.12 -8.81
CA LEU A 148 12.03 -2.85 -7.99
C LEU A 148 11.81 -1.34 -7.93
N GLN A 149 10.58 -0.91 -8.20
CA GLN A 149 10.12 0.47 -8.00
C GLN A 149 8.97 0.49 -7.00
N GLN A 150 9.08 1.32 -5.98
CA GLN A 150 8.06 1.48 -4.94
C GLN A 150 7.68 2.96 -4.85
N GLU A 151 6.46 3.29 -5.26
CA GLU A 151 5.92 4.64 -5.17
C GLU A 151 5.01 4.77 -3.96
N ILE A 152 5.28 5.76 -3.12
CA ILE A 152 4.49 6.13 -1.94
C ILE A 152 3.87 7.49 -2.22
N GLU A 153 2.55 7.56 -2.23
CA GLU A 153 1.80 8.75 -2.63
C GLU A 153 0.82 9.19 -1.52
N LEU A 154 0.79 10.49 -1.26
CA LEU A 154 -0.21 11.17 -0.44
C LEU A 154 -0.95 12.23 -1.26
N ALA A 155 -2.22 12.44 -0.93
CA ALA A 155 -3.05 13.51 -1.49
C ALA A 155 -3.66 14.38 -0.37
N ALA A 156 -3.92 15.64 -0.69
CA ALA A 156 -4.50 16.61 0.23
C ALA A 156 -5.91 16.16 0.69
N GLY A 157 -6.16 16.24 2.00
CA GLY A 157 -7.45 15.88 2.59
C GLY A 157 -7.87 14.43 2.34
N GLN A 158 -6.91 13.52 2.13
CA GLN A 158 -7.15 12.07 2.05
C GLN A 158 -6.39 11.38 3.18
N GLU A 159 -7.07 10.54 3.94
CA GLU A 159 -6.46 9.71 4.99
C GLU A 159 -6.05 8.34 4.42
N GLN A 160 -5.43 8.36 3.24
CA GLN A 160 -4.98 7.18 2.51
C GLN A 160 -3.52 7.35 2.09
N ILE A 161 -2.73 6.30 2.31
CA ILE A 161 -1.41 6.13 1.71
C ILE A 161 -1.57 5.19 0.53
N ARG A 162 -1.18 5.63 -0.67
CA ARG A 162 -1.13 4.75 -1.84
C ARG A 162 0.29 4.24 -2.02
N ILE A 163 0.45 2.93 -1.94
CA ILE A 163 1.72 2.25 -2.20
C ILE A 163 1.56 1.46 -3.50
N THR A 164 2.44 1.71 -4.47
CA THR A 164 2.49 0.96 -5.73
C THR A 164 3.86 0.32 -5.86
N ASN A 165 3.90 -1.01 -5.80
CA ASN A 165 5.12 -1.79 -6.00
C ASN A 165 5.12 -2.37 -7.42
N THR A 166 6.09 -1.97 -8.24
CA THR A 166 6.30 -2.50 -9.59
C THR A 166 7.57 -3.34 -9.59
N VAL A 167 7.44 -4.61 -9.92
CA VAL A 167 8.55 -5.57 -9.99
C VAL A 167 8.76 -5.97 -11.45
N ASP A 168 9.91 -5.65 -12.02
CA ASP A 168 10.29 -6.11 -13.36
C ASP A 168 10.93 -7.50 -13.27
N LYS A 169 10.11 -8.56 -13.20
CA LYS A 169 10.59 -9.93 -12.94
C LYS A 169 11.45 -10.48 -14.08
N ILE A 170 12.55 -11.13 -13.70
CA ILE A 170 13.25 -12.03 -14.62
C ILE A 170 12.56 -13.40 -14.60
N LYS A 171 12.81 -14.18 -15.66
CA LYS A 171 12.39 -15.57 -15.73
C LYS A 171 13.28 -16.43 -14.83
N VAL A 172 12.71 -16.94 -13.74
CA VAL A 172 13.32 -17.93 -12.83
C VAL A 172 12.56 -19.25 -12.98
N LEU A 173 13.28 -20.37 -13.01
CA LEU A 173 12.68 -21.71 -13.17
C LEU A 173 12.63 -22.49 -11.86
N GLU A 174 13.50 -22.13 -10.92
CA GLU A 174 13.52 -22.61 -9.55
C GLU A 174 12.34 -22.08 -8.74
N ASP A 175 12.01 -22.75 -7.63
CA ASP A 175 10.99 -22.26 -6.70
C ASP A 175 11.38 -20.89 -6.16
N GLU A 176 10.53 -19.89 -6.42
CA GLU A 176 10.66 -18.54 -5.91
C GLU A 176 9.34 -18.09 -5.26
N ASN A 177 9.46 -17.16 -4.32
CA ASN A 177 8.34 -16.42 -3.78
C ASN A 177 8.75 -14.97 -3.61
N VAL A 178 7.83 -14.06 -3.89
CA VAL A 178 8.01 -12.63 -3.65
C VAL A 178 6.97 -12.16 -2.65
N ARG A 179 7.41 -11.41 -1.63
CA ARG A 179 6.52 -10.84 -0.61
C ARG A 179 6.86 -9.39 -0.31
N PHE A 180 5.86 -8.65 0.16
CA PHE A 180 6.04 -7.34 0.81
C PHE A 180 5.52 -7.40 2.24
N SER A 181 6.34 -7.00 3.21
CA SER A 181 5.97 -7.01 4.64
C SER A 181 5.38 -5.69 5.12
N PHE A 182 4.39 -5.76 6.02
CA PHE A 182 3.70 -4.61 6.62
C PHE A 182 3.53 -4.84 8.13
N PRO A 183 4.53 -4.50 8.95
CA PRO A 183 4.49 -4.60 10.40
C PRO A 183 3.74 -3.40 11.02
N PHE A 184 2.46 -3.58 11.34
CA PHE A 184 1.65 -2.50 11.93
C PHE A 184 1.81 -2.43 13.46
N HIS A 185 1.84 -1.22 14.00
CA HIS A 185 1.82 -0.97 15.44
C HIS A 185 0.38 -0.70 15.92
N ILE A 186 -0.44 -1.75 15.98
CA ILE A 186 -1.80 -1.69 16.54
C ILE A 186 -1.91 -2.71 17.67
N PRO A 187 -1.61 -2.32 18.92
CA PRO A 187 -1.62 -3.25 20.04
C PRO A 187 -2.99 -3.91 20.17
N GLU A 188 -3.00 -5.22 20.46
CA GLU A 188 -4.22 -6.00 20.66
C GLU A 188 -5.23 -5.91 19.49
N SER A 189 -4.74 -5.69 18.26
CA SER A 189 -5.62 -5.62 17.11
C SER A 189 -6.35 -6.94 16.85
N GLN A 190 -7.53 -6.83 16.27
CA GLN A 190 -8.27 -7.95 15.70
C GLN A 190 -8.23 -7.86 14.18
N ALA A 191 -7.78 -8.95 13.55
CA ALA A 191 -7.83 -9.08 12.11
C ALA A 191 -9.27 -9.39 11.62
N ARG A 192 -9.71 -8.65 10.61
CA ARG A 192 -10.93 -8.91 9.84
C ARG A 192 -10.59 -8.97 8.37
N ILE A 193 -11.03 -10.01 7.68
CA ILE A 193 -10.66 -10.29 6.30
C ILE A 193 -11.92 -10.24 5.45
N ASP A 194 -11.90 -9.42 4.40
CA ASP A 194 -12.98 -9.36 3.41
C ASP A 194 -13.01 -10.62 2.56
N LEU A 195 -14.14 -11.31 2.56
CA LEU A 195 -14.41 -12.48 1.73
C LEU A 195 -15.66 -12.24 0.87
N ALA A 196 -15.95 -13.18 -0.02
CA ALA A 196 -17.16 -13.14 -0.84
C ALA A 196 -18.41 -13.05 0.04
N TRP A 197 -19.01 -11.86 0.07
CA TRP A 197 -20.22 -11.55 0.84
C TRP A 197 -20.11 -11.77 2.35
N ALA A 198 -18.89 -11.76 2.90
CA ALA A 198 -18.66 -11.99 4.32
C ALA A 198 -17.41 -11.27 4.83
N VAL A 199 -17.35 -11.06 6.14
CA VAL A 199 -16.14 -10.65 6.86
C VAL A 199 -15.79 -11.74 7.84
N MET A 200 -14.54 -12.20 7.82
CA MET A 200 -14.06 -13.32 8.61
C MET A 200 -12.99 -12.88 9.60
N ARG A 201 -13.14 -13.25 10.87
CA ARG A 201 -12.08 -13.16 11.88
C ARG A 201 -11.33 -14.49 11.91
N PRO A 202 -10.00 -14.50 11.68
CA PRO A 202 -9.20 -15.71 11.78
C PRO A 202 -9.42 -16.43 13.12
N GLU A 203 -9.33 -17.76 13.10
CA GLU A 203 -9.69 -18.67 14.20
C GLU A 203 -11.19 -18.71 14.55
N GLN A 204 -11.83 -17.55 14.77
CA GLN A 204 -13.19 -17.48 15.32
C GLN A 204 -14.27 -17.91 14.32
N ASP A 205 -14.16 -17.43 13.08
CA ASP A 205 -15.16 -17.65 12.05
C ASP A 205 -14.73 -18.75 11.05
N GLN A 206 -13.64 -19.47 11.35
CA GLN A 206 -13.10 -20.54 10.50
C GLN A 206 -13.55 -21.92 10.97
N LEU A 207 -13.86 -22.81 10.01
CA LEU A 207 -14.12 -24.21 10.31
C LEU A 207 -12.86 -24.91 10.86
N LYS A 208 -13.06 -25.87 11.76
CA LYS A 208 -11.97 -26.70 12.28
C LYS A 208 -11.25 -27.42 11.12
N GLY A 209 -9.93 -27.27 11.06
CA GLY A 209 -9.10 -27.87 10.02
C GLY A 209 -9.00 -27.06 8.72
N ALA A 210 -9.62 -25.88 8.65
CA ALA A 210 -9.41 -24.95 7.55
C ALA A 210 -7.95 -24.45 7.49
N ASN A 211 -7.53 -23.99 6.32
CA ASN A 211 -6.24 -23.33 6.12
C ASN A 211 -6.10 -22.10 7.06
N LYS A 212 -4.96 -21.99 7.73
CA LYS A 212 -4.58 -20.83 8.56
C LYS A 212 -3.24 -20.21 8.15
N ASN A 213 -2.57 -20.76 7.13
CA ASN A 213 -1.24 -20.37 6.67
C ASN A 213 -1.27 -19.09 5.84
N PHE A 214 -2.31 -18.93 5.02
CA PHE A 214 -2.53 -17.78 4.18
C PHE A 214 -4.04 -17.58 3.98
N PHE A 215 -4.40 -16.37 3.58
CA PHE A 215 -5.76 -15.93 3.34
C PHE A 215 -5.87 -15.32 1.95
N CYS A 216 -7.07 -15.36 1.37
CA CYS A 216 -7.34 -14.76 0.07
C CYS A 216 -8.34 -13.59 0.21
N PRO A 217 -7.93 -12.43 0.77
CA PRO A 217 -8.81 -11.26 0.88
C PRO A 217 -9.30 -10.81 -0.51
N GLN A 218 -10.59 -10.52 -0.63
CA GLN A 218 -11.14 -9.99 -1.88
C GLN A 218 -10.75 -8.53 -2.10
N ARG A 219 -10.80 -7.70 -1.05
CA ARG A 219 -10.54 -6.26 -1.16
C ARG A 219 -9.64 -5.71 -0.07
N TRP A 220 -9.71 -6.26 1.15
CA TRP A 220 -8.99 -5.71 2.28
C TRP A 220 -8.79 -6.71 3.43
N VAL A 221 -7.78 -6.40 4.25
CA VAL A 221 -7.61 -6.88 5.62
C VAL A 221 -7.62 -5.66 6.54
N ASP A 222 -8.46 -5.70 7.56
CA ASP A 222 -8.51 -4.69 8.61
C ASP A 222 -7.82 -5.21 9.87
N LEU A 223 -6.96 -4.40 10.46
CA LEU A 223 -6.37 -4.60 11.77
C LEU A 223 -6.82 -3.44 12.65
N SER A 224 -7.66 -3.69 13.64
CA SER A 224 -8.21 -2.63 14.48
C SER A 224 -8.46 -3.07 15.92
N ASN A 225 -8.39 -2.11 16.83
CA ASN A 225 -8.83 -2.20 18.22
C ASN A 225 -9.86 -1.08 18.52
N ASP A 226 -10.18 -0.86 19.79
CA ASP A 226 -11.19 0.13 20.20
C ASP A 226 -10.74 1.59 20.00
N GLU A 227 -9.46 1.84 19.71
CA GLU A 227 -8.90 3.19 19.60
C GLU A 227 -8.40 3.57 18.20
N ILE A 228 -7.88 2.60 17.44
CA ILE A 228 -7.27 2.84 16.14
C ILE A 228 -7.37 1.59 15.26
N GLY A 229 -7.50 1.81 13.96
CA GLY A 229 -7.51 0.75 12.96
C GLY A 229 -6.78 1.17 11.70
N VAL A 230 -6.32 0.16 10.96
CA VAL A 230 -5.82 0.31 9.60
C VAL A 230 -6.50 -0.72 8.72
N THR A 231 -7.02 -0.25 7.59
CA THR A 231 -7.50 -1.12 6.52
C THR A 231 -6.43 -1.18 5.43
N TRP A 232 -5.81 -2.35 5.29
CA TRP A 232 -4.88 -2.66 4.21
C TRP A 232 -5.65 -3.20 3.01
N ALA A 233 -5.74 -2.40 1.95
CA ALA A 233 -6.48 -2.75 0.74
C ALA A 233 -5.54 -3.24 -0.37
N ASN A 234 -5.70 -4.50 -0.75
CA ASN A 234 -4.90 -5.17 -1.76
C ASN A 234 -5.63 -5.14 -3.12
N LEU A 235 -5.12 -4.36 -4.08
CA LEU A 235 -5.77 -4.22 -5.39
C LEU A 235 -5.38 -5.35 -6.37
N ASP A 236 -4.11 -5.71 -6.38
CA ASP A 236 -3.54 -6.61 -7.41
C ASP A 236 -2.97 -7.92 -6.84
N ALA A 237 -2.82 -8.02 -5.51
CA ALA A 237 -2.21 -9.16 -4.83
C ALA A 237 -3.23 -9.83 -3.89
N PRO A 238 -3.95 -10.88 -4.32
CA PRO A 238 -5.06 -11.44 -3.55
C PRO A 238 -4.61 -12.37 -2.41
N LEU A 239 -3.32 -12.54 -2.16
CA LEU A 239 -2.79 -13.51 -1.20
C LEU A 239 -2.11 -12.81 -0.03
N ALA A 240 -2.60 -13.07 1.18
CA ALA A 240 -2.14 -12.43 2.40
C ALA A 240 -1.70 -13.48 3.44
N GLU A 241 -0.57 -13.27 4.08
CA GLU A 241 -0.13 -14.07 5.22
C GLU A 241 -0.08 -13.20 6.47
N ILE A 242 -0.40 -13.77 7.64
CA ILE A 242 -0.44 -13.05 8.91
C ILE A 242 0.57 -13.67 9.87
N GLY A 243 1.48 -12.85 10.38
CA GLY A 243 2.50 -13.22 11.37
C GLY A 243 3.77 -13.85 10.82
N GLY A 244 3.76 -14.38 9.59
CA GLY A 244 4.95 -14.97 8.97
C GLY A 244 4.71 -15.50 7.57
N MET A 245 5.80 -15.82 6.87
CA MET A 245 5.81 -16.35 5.50
C MET A 245 5.51 -17.87 5.49
N TYR A 246 4.33 -18.27 5.95
CA TYR A 246 3.93 -19.67 6.18
C TYR A 246 3.22 -20.34 4.99
N GLY A 247 3.01 -19.59 3.91
CA GLY A 247 2.07 -19.91 2.85
C GLY A 247 2.36 -21.22 2.12
N GLN A 248 3.62 -21.64 2.09
CA GLN A 248 4.05 -22.91 1.49
C GLN A 248 4.24 -24.04 2.48
N ASN A 249 4.11 -23.82 3.81
CA ASN A 249 4.39 -24.86 4.82
C ASN A 249 3.62 -26.17 4.59
N TRP A 250 2.47 -26.10 3.92
CA TRP A 250 1.68 -27.26 3.57
C TRP A 250 2.37 -28.22 2.58
N MET A 251 3.38 -27.75 1.87
CA MET A 251 4.17 -28.50 0.89
C MET A 251 5.35 -29.26 1.53
N ASN A 252 5.67 -29.02 2.82
CA ASN A 252 6.81 -29.65 3.49
C ASN A 252 6.60 -31.15 3.74
N ASP A 253 5.41 -31.57 4.15
CA ASP A 253 5.10 -32.99 4.38
C ASP A 253 3.59 -33.25 4.20
N LEU A 254 3.24 -33.87 3.07
CA LEU A 254 1.85 -34.24 2.74
C LEU A 254 1.28 -35.36 3.65
N LYS A 255 2.10 -36.00 4.49
CA LYS A 255 1.64 -37.01 5.47
C LYS A 255 1.25 -36.40 6.82
N ALA A 256 1.72 -35.19 7.14
CA ALA A 256 1.35 -34.44 8.34
C ALA A 256 0.14 -33.53 8.05
N ARG A 257 -0.60 -33.10 9.09
CA ARG A 257 -1.62 -32.06 8.92
C ARG A 257 -0.91 -30.78 8.46
N PRO A 258 -1.09 -30.34 7.21
CA PRO A 258 -0.16 -29.41 6.57
C PRO A 258 -0.48 -27.94 6.90
N TRP A 259 -1.59 -27.71 7.60
CA TRP A 259 -2.07 -26.41 8.01
C TRP A 259 -1.70 -26.12 9.47
N MET A 260 -1.43 -24.85 9.78
CA MET A 260 -1.25 -24.43 11.18
C MET A 260 -2.50 -24.80 11.99
N GLU A 261 -2.31 -25.45 13.14
CA GLU A 261 -3.44 -25.90 13.96
C GLU A 261 -4.13 -24.75 14.70
N THR A 262 -3.38 -23.70 15.03
CA THR A 262 -3.86 -22.52 15.77
C THR A 262 -3.35 -21.25 15.10
N TYR A 263 -4.24 -20.29 14.87
CA TYR A 263 -3.85 -18.93 14.47
C TYR A 263 -3.35 -18.14 15.69
N ARG A 264 -2.25 -17.41 15.51
CA ARG A 264 -1.77 -16.43 16.49
C ARG A 264 -2.06 -15.02 15.97
N PRO A 265 -2.78 -14.18 16.73
CA PRO A 265 -2.95 -12.77 16.38
C PRO A 265 -1.59 -12.12 16.10
N SER A 266 -1.52 -11.35 15.01
CA SER A 266 -0.34 -10.61 14.63
C SER A 266 -0.74 -9.38 13.81
N ASN A 267 0.05 -8.32 13.98
CA ASN A 267 -0.07 -7.10 13.19
C ASN A 267 0.87 -7.08 11.97
N LEU A 268 1.63 -8.16 11.76
CA LEU A 268 2.51 -8.30 10.63
C LEU A 268 1.74 -8.96 9.49
N LEU A 269 1.52 -8.21 8.41
CA LEU A 269 0.95 -8.74 7.18
C LEU A 269 2.06 -8.95 6.14
N PHE A 270 1.90 -9.96 5.30
CA PHE A 270 2.65 -10.11 4.06
C PHE A 270 1.69 -10.12 2.88
N SER A 271 1.98 -9.30 1.88
CA SER A 271 1.42 -9.46 0.54
C SER A 271 2.27 -10.48 -0.21
N TRP A 272 1.71 -11.61 -0.62
CA TRP A 272 2.40 -12.59 -1.44
C TRP A 272 2.02 -12.40 -2.91
N VAL A 273 3.01 -12.14 -3.75
CA VAL A 273 2.88 -11.84 -5.19
C VAL A 273 3.57 -12.87 -6.07
#